data_AF-A0A7D7QW46-F1
#
_entry.id   AF-A0A7D7QW46-F1
#
_cell.length_a   1.000
_cell.length_b   1.000
_cell.length_c   1.000
_cell.angle_alpha   90.00
_cell.angle_beta   90.00
_cell.angle_gamma   90.00
#
_symmetry.space_group_name_H-M   'P 1'
#
loop_
_entity.id
_entity.type
_entity.pdbx_description
1 polymer ?
#
loop_
_entity_poly.entity_id
_entity_poly.type
_entity_poly.pdbx_seq_one_letter_code
_entity_poly.pdbx_strand_id
1 'polypeptide(L)'
;MSATTDPAPPADPPVPTRSPKIAWWTRGDTNAFFGLGFNILVNVLTLTGLMIGVVGLSSDNVLGTVLPALGVALILGNLYYTFLARRLAAREGRDDVTALPYGPSVPHMFIVVFVVMLPVYLNTQDAIQAWQAGLAWAFMIGVIVMIGAFVGPYVRKLTPRAAMLGTLAGISITFISMRPAAQMWEAAWIGLPVLAIILIGFFTDVKLPGNIPVGLAALLVGTAIGWAGGFMSVPDLTSAVENVAIGIPDQRFDLLFNGLGDLAPLLGTAIPLGVYNFTEAMSNVESAAAAGDNYNLRSVLLADGAGACVGAAFGSPFPPAVYIGHPGWKDAGGRASYSLASGVAIGLLCFLGMFGVLNALLPVPAIVPILLFIGLLIGAQAFQAVPRLHAVAVVAALLPNLAEWGRGLIDNALAAAGTTADEVGMDALNGAGVIYEGLKTLGEGAVLVGLILGTIVTFILEKKFHFAAIAALVGAALSFIGLVHAPEVAWAAAPEVALGYLFFAVVCFAYWFLPGARTPVEVDEAEVVAGH
;
A
#
# COMPACT_ATOMS: atom_id res chain seq x y z
N MET A 1 -51.66 -11.10 -70.42
CA MET A 1 -50.81 -10.15 -69.68
C MET A 1 -50.12 -10.93 -68.57
N SER A 2 -48.84 -11.27 -68.78
CA SER A 2 -47.98 -11.90 -67.76
C SER A 2 -47.08 -10.79 -67.22
N ALA A 3 -47.11 -10.54 -65.91
CA ALA A 3 -46.24 -9.59 -65.25
C ALA A 3 -45.22 -10.38 -64.42
N THR A 4 -43.99 -10.44 -64.94
CA THR A 4 -42.80 -10.93 -64.26
C THR A 4 -42.38 -9.93 -63.18
N THR A 5 -42.17 -10.39 -61.95
CA THR A 5 -41.55 -9.62 -60.87
C THR A 5 -40.12 -10.11 -60.70
N ASP A 6 -39.15 -9.22 -60.90
CA ASP A 6 -37.72 -9.52 -60.72
C ASP A 6 -37.38 -9.68 -59.23
N PRO A 7 -36.43 -10.58 -58.88
CA PRO A 7 -35.97 -10.75 -57.51
C PRO A 7 -35.05 -9.58 -57.09
N ALA A 8 -35.17 -9.16 -55.83
CA ALA A 8 -34.36 -8.09 -55.23
C ALA A 8 -32.85 -8.40 -55.28
N PRO A 9 -31.98 -7.38 -55.45
CA PRO A 9 -30.55 -7.57 -55.53
C PRO A 9 -29.97 -8.08 -54.19
N PRO A 10 -28.86 -8.84 -54.23
CA PRO A 10 -28.24 -9.39 -53.03
C PRO A 10 -27.71 -8.25 -52.13
N ALA A 11 -27.94 -8.38 -50.83
CA ALA A 11 -27.45 -7.44 -49.83
C ALA A 11 -25.92 -7.37 -49.83
N ASP A 12 -25.39 -6.15 -49.76
CA ASP A 12 -23.94 -5.92 -49.67
C ASP A 12 -23.32 -6.66 -48.46
N PRO A 13 -22.10 -7.20 -48.59
CA PRO A 13 -21.41 -7.83 -47.48
C PRO A 13 -21.19 -6.82 -46.33
N PRO A 14 -21.25 -7.27 -45.06
CA PRO A 14 -21.08 -6.39 -43.91
C PRO A 14 -19.71 -5.70 -43.98
N VAL A 15 -19.74 -4.36 -43.92
CA VAL A 15 -18.53 -3.52 -43.86
C VAL A 15 -17.70 -3.96 -42.64
N PRO A 16 -16.38 -4.22 -42.78
CA PRO A 16 -15.55 -4.51 -41.62
C PRO A 16 -15.59 -3.30 -40.69
N THR A 17 -16.14 -3.47 -39.48
CA THR A 17 -16.08 -2.45 -38.44
C THR A 17 -14.60 -2.17 -38.16
N ARG A 18 -14.09 -1.02 -38.65
CA ARG A 18 -12.75 -0.55 -38.33
C ARG A 18 -12.61 -0.56 -36.81
N SER A 19 -11.68 -1.35 -36.28
CA SER A 19 -11.29 -1.26 -34.87
C SER A 19 -11.03 0.22 -34.55
N PRO A 20 -11.65 0.79 -33.50
CA PRO A 20 -11.50 2.19 -33.20
C PRO A 20 -10.02 2.53 -33.02
N LYS A 21 -9.56 3.63 -33.64
CA LYS A 21 -8.19 4.11 -33.45
C LYS A 21 -8.06 4.58 -32.00
N ILE A 22 -7.43 3.77 -31.17
CA ILE A 22 -7.17 4.11 -29.75
C ILE A 22 -6.27 5.34 -29.70
N ALA A 23 -6.84 6.47 -29.30
CA ALA A 23 -6.13 7.74 -29.16
C ALA A 23 -4.95 7.59 -28.19
N TRP A 24 -3.88 8.35 -28.43
CA TRP A 24 -2.75 8.44 -27.49
C TRP A 24 -2.99 9.47 -26.39
N TRP A 25 -3.89 10.43 -26.60
CA TRP A 25 -4.24 11.41 -25.59
C TRP A 25 -5.67 11.88 -25.78
N THR A 26 -6.39 11.98 -24.67
CA THR A 26 -7.75 12.53 -24.60
C THR A 26 -7.79 13.71 -23.65
N ARG A 27 -8.88 14.48 -23.65
CA ARG A 27 -9.02 15.61 -22.71
C ARG A 27 -9.05 15.15 -21.25
N GLY A 28 -9.60 13.97 -20.97
CA GLY A 28 -9.63 13.43 -19.62
C GLY A 28 -8.27 12.90 -19.14
N ASP A 29 -7.38 12.48 -20.05
CA ASP A 29 -6.00 12.14 -19.69
C ASP A 29 -5.27 13.30 -19.01
N THR A 30 -5.56 14.56 -19.38
CA THR A 30 -4.96 15.73 -18.72
C THR A 30 -5.36 15.83 -17.25
N ASN A 31 -6.65 15.67 -16.94
CA ASN A 31 -7.13 15.74 -15.55
C ASN A 31 -6.58 14.57 -14.72
N ALA A 32 -6.62 13.36 -15.28
CA ALA A 32 -6.09 12.17 -14.63
C ALA A 32 -4.57 12.25 -14.44
N PHE A 33 -3.84 12.83 -15.40
CA PHE A 33 -2.39 13.05 -15.31
C PHE A 33 -2.02 13.94 -14.12
N PHE A 34 -2.72 15.07 -13.94
CA PHE A 34 -2.45 15.97 -12.81
C PHE A 34 -2.83 15.34 -11.48
N GLY A 35 -3.97 14.64 -11.41
CA GLY A 35 -4.37 13.98 -10.18
C GLY A 35 -3.41 12.87 -9.77
N LEU A 36 -3.09 11.94 -10.67
CA LEU A 36 -2.17 10.84 -10.37
C LEU A 36 -0.74 11.36 -10.18
N GLY A 37 -0.29 12.30 -11.01
CA GLY A 37 1.03 12.92 -10.90
C GLY A 37 1.22 13.60 -9.54
N PHE A 38 0.21 14.31 -9.06
CA PHE A 38 0.24 14.93 -7.72
C PHE A 38 0.27 13.89 -6.60
N ASN A 39 -0.50 12.80 -6.73
CA ASN A 39 -0.46 11.69 -5.77
C ASN A 39 0.94 11.08 -5.69
N ILE A 40 1.54 10.73 -6.84
CA ILE A 40 2.91 10.19 -6.88
C ILE A 40 3.91 11.22 -6.31
N LEU A 41 3.79 12.50 -6.68
CA LEU A 41 4.66 13.57 -6.18
C LEU A 41 4.70 13.63 -4.65
N VAL A 42 3.53 13.63 -4.00
CA VAL A 42 3.40 13.67 -2.55
C VAL A 42 4.03 12.44 -1.90
N ASN A 43 3.83 11.25 -2.48
CA ASN A 43 4.44 10.04 -1.95
C ASN A 43 5.97 10.06 -2.09
N VAL A 44 6.50 10.58 -3.20
CA VAL A 44 7.96 10.72 -3.39
C VAL A 44 8.56 11.75 -2.42
N LEU A 45 7.86 12.85 -2.13
CA LEU A 45 8.29 13.80 -1.08
C LEU A 45 8.28 13.14 0.30
N THR A 46 7.23 12.38 0.60
CA THR A 46 7.10 11.67 1.88
C THR A 46 8.24 10.68 2.08
N LEU A 47 8.49 9.78 1.12
CA LEU A 47 9.58 8.80 1.23
C LEU A 47 10.97 9.47 1.27
N THR A 48 11.14 10.62 0.61
CA THR A 48 12.40 11.40 0.70
C THR A 48 12.62 11.88 2.14
N GLY A 49 11.59 12.47 2.76
CA GLY A 49 11.62 12.89 4.16
C GLY A 49 11.84 11.72 5.12
N LEU A 50 11.26 10.55 4.82
CA LEU A 50 11.47 9.34 5.61
C LEU A 50 12.92 8.83 5.54
N MET A 51 13.53 8.79 4.35
CA MET A 51 14.92 8.33 4.21
C MET A 51 15.92 9.26 4.90
N ILE A 52 15.76 10.57 4.72
CA ILE A 52 16.70 11.56 5.27
C ILE A 52 16.47 11.74 6.77
N GLY A 53 15.22 12.01 7.18
CA GLY A 53 14.91 12.41 8.55
C GLY A 53 14.78 11.25 9.54
N VAL A 54 14.66 10.01 9.08
CA VAL A 54 14.35 8.85 9.95
C VAL A 54 15.45 7.81 9.88
N VAL A 55 15.82 7.38 8.66
CA VAL A 55 16.92 6.43 8.46
C VAL A 55 18.28 7.13 8.57
N GLY A 56 18.33 8.46 8.41
CA GLY A 56 19.57 9.22 8.46
C GLY A 56 20.44 9.05 7.22
N LEU A 57 19.88 8.56 6.11
CA LEU A 57 20.63 8.42 4.86
C LEU A 57 20.94 9.81 4.28
N SER A 58 22.17 10.02 3.81
CA SER A 58 22.58 11.31 3.25
C SER A 58 21.68 11.74 2.08
N SER A 59 21.43 13.05 1.98
CA SER A 59 20.68 13.64 0.87
C SER A 59 21.25 13.24 -0.49
N ASP A 60 22.57 13.10 -0.60
CA ASP A 60 23.25 12.73 -1.83
C ASP A 60 22.88 11.31 -2.29
N ASN A 61 22.83 10.35 -1.36
CA ASN A 61 22.40 8.99 -1.69
C ASN A 61 20.89 8.93 -2.00
N VAL A 62 20.08 9.69 -1.29
CA VAL A 62 18.63 9.71 -1.50
C VAL A 62 18.29 10.35 -2.85
N LEU A 63 18.73 11.58 -3.08
CA LEU A 63 18.42 12.34 -4.30
C LEU A 63 19.20 11.83 -5.52
N GLY A 64 20.42 11.32 -5.31
CA GLY A 64 21.33 10.89 -6.37
C GLY A 64 21.21 9.42 -6.77
N THR A 65 20.66 8.55 -5.91
CA THR A 65 20.55 7.10 -6.21
C THR A 65 19.16 6.55 -5.94
N VAL A 66 18.60 6.73 -4.73
CA VAL A 66 17.30 6.14 -4.36
C VAL A 66 16.17 6.67 -5.24
N LEU A 67 16.07 7.99 -5.41
CA LEU A 67 15.02 8.60 -6.23
C LEU A 67 15.17 8.28 -7.72
N PRO A 68 16.36 8.37 -8.34
CA PRO A 68 16.58 7.89 -9.70
C PRO A 68 16.19 6.42 -9.89
N ALA A 69 16.56 5.53 -8.95
CA ALA A 69 16.15 4.13 -8.99
C ALA A 69 14.62 3.96 -8.96
N LEU A 70 13.94 4.73 -8.10
CA LEU A 70 12.48 4.77 -8.09
C LEU A 70 11.92 5.30 -9.42
N GLY A 71 12.53 6.33 -10.00
CA GLY A 71 12.15 6.88 -11.30
C GLY A 71 12.19 5.85 -12.43
N VAL A 72 13.20 4.98 -12.45
CA VAL A 72 13.28 3.85 -13.40
C VAL A 72 12.09 2.90 -13.20
N ALA A 73 11.84 2.47 -11.96
CA ALA A 73 10.74 1.56 -11.65
C ALA A 73 9.36 2.16 -12.01
N LEU A 74 9.17 3.46 -11.75
CA LEU A 74 7.93 4.19 -12.08
C LEU A 74 7.69 4.25 -13.59
N ILE A 75 8.70 4.60 -14.38
CA ILE A 75 8.57 4.69 -15.85
C ILE A 75 8.27 3.33 -16.45
N LEU A 76 9.02 2.29 -16.05
CA LEU A 76 8.87 0.95 -16.60
C LEU A 76 7.50 0.34 -16.25
N GLY A 77 7.06 0.47 -15.00
CA GLY A 77 5.76 -0.05 -14.60
C GLY A 77 4.61 0.70 -15.26
N ASN A 78 4.65 2.04 -15.30
CA ASN A 78 3.61 2.82 -15.98
C ASN A 78 3.58 2.55 -17.50
N LEU A 79 4.73 2.33 -18.14
CA LEU A 79 4.80 1.92 -19.54
C LEU A 79 4.10 0.56 -19.75
N TYR A 80 4.33 -0.39 -18.85
CA TYR A 80 3.68 -1.69 -18.90
C TYR A 80 2.16 -1.59 -18.72
N TYR A 81 1.68 -0.76 -17.78
CA TYR A 81 0.23 -0.56 -17.57
C TYR A 81 -0.45 0.17 -18.73
N THR A 82 0.22 1.14 -19.34
CA THR A 82 -0.23 1.73 -20.61
C THR A 82 -0.31 0.69 -21.72
N PHE A 83 0.69 -0.19 -21.84
CA PHE A 83 0.65 -1.29 -22.80
C PHE A 83 -0.51 -2.26 -22.55
N LEU A 84 -0.74 -2.67 -21.28
CA LEU A 84 -1.86 -3.53 -20.91
C LEU A 84 -3.21 -2.90 -21.26
N ALA A 85 -3.39 -1.60 -20.96
CA ALA A 85 -4.61 -0.88 -21.27
C ALA A 85 -4.88 -0.82 -22.78
N ARG A 86 -3.86 -0.50 -23.58
CA ARG A 86 -3.99 -0.48 -25.05
C ARG A 86 -4.26 -1.86 -25.63
N ARG A 87 -3.66 -2.90 -25.06
CA ARG A 87 -3.91 -4.29 -25.46
C ARG A 87 -5.35 -4.71 -25.14
N LEU A 88 -5.86 -4.32 -23.97
CA LEU A 88 -7.25 -4.58 -23.58
C LEU A 88 -8.24 -3.81 -24.47
N ALA A 89 -8.01 -2.52 -24.70
CA ALA A 89 -8.78 -1.69 -25.61
C ALA A 89 -8.86 -2.28 -27.02
N ALA A 90 -7.73 -2.75 -27.56
CA ALA A 90 -7.67 -3.37 -28.89
C ALA A 90 -8.40 -4.71 -28.93
N ARG A 91 -8.33 -5.50 -27.85
CA ARG A 91 -9.00 -6.80 -27.74
C ARG A 91 -10.52 -6.66 -27.65
N GLU A 92 -11.00 -5.68 -26.89
CA GLU A 92 -12.43 -5.43 -26.69
C GLU A 92 -13.06 -4.52 -27.75
N GLY A 93 -12.24 -3.90 -28.62
CA GLY A 93 -12.72 -2.97 -29.64
C GLY A 93 -13.30 -1.68 -29.05
N ARG A 94 -12.77 -1.23 -27.90
CA ARG A 94 -13.24 -0.08 -27.12
C ARG A 94 -12.16 1.00 -27.02
N ASP A 95 -12.57 2.25 -26.85
CA ASP A 95 -11.69 3.42 -26.69
C ASP A 95 -11.76 4.07 -25.29
N ASP A 96 -12.55 3.50 -24.38
CA ASP A 96 -12.78 4.00 -23.02
C ASP A 96 -11.95 3.27 -21.94
N VAL A 97 -11.04 2.39 -22.34
CA VAL A 97 -10.19 1.64 -21.39
C VAL A 97 -9.16 2.55 -20.72
N THR A 98 -9.05 2.43 -19.40
CA THR A 98 -8.21 3.28 -18.56
C THR A 98 -6.99 2.52 -18.07
N ALA A 99 -5.78 3.08 -18.10
CA ALA A 99 -4.63 2.40 -17.49
C ALA A 99 -4.77 2.31 -15.98
N LEU A 100 -4.33 1.18 -15.41
CA LEU A 100 -4.22 1.04 -13.96
C LEU A 100 -3.23 2.08 -13.42
N PRO A 101 -3.62 2.88 -12.41
CA PRO A 101 -2.74 3.88 -11.81
C PRO A 101 -1.61 3.18 -11.06
N TYR A 102 -0.37 3.66 -11.21
CA TYR A 102 0.81 2.98 -10.66
C TYR A 102 1.83 3.96 -10.08
N GLY A 103 2.30 3.68 -8.87
CA GLY A 103 3.22 4.54 -8.12
C GLY A 103 3.90 3.84 -6.93
N PRO A 104 4.70 4.55 -6.11
CA PRO A 104 5.28 3.99 -4.89
C PRO A 104 4.18 3.56 -3.91
N SER A 105 4.23 2.32 -3.42
CA SER A 105 3.20 1.83 -2.50
C SER A 105 3.29 2.54 -1.14
N VAL A 106 2.18 3.19 -0.75
CA VAL A 106 2.09 3.96 0.49
C VAL A 106 2.33 3.08 1.73
N PRO A 107 1.61 1.96 1.93
CA PRO A 107 1.89 1.07 3.06
C PRO A 107 3.34 0.61 3.11
N HIS A 108 3.89 0.14 1.98
CA HIS A 108 5.26 -0.38 1.94
C HIS A 108 6.30 0.70 2.27
N MET A 109 6.06 1.97 1.91
CA MET A 109 7.00 3.05 2.23
C MET A 109 7.20 3.22 3.74
N PHE A 110 6.11 3.13 4.51
CA PHE A 110 6.19 3.27 5.96
C PHE A 110 6.75 2.03 6.61
N ILE A 111 6.33 0.85 6.16
CA ILE A 111 6.75 -0.40 6.78
C ILE A 111 8.25 -0.66 6.53
N VAL A 112 8.74 -0.46 5.31
CA VAL A 112 10.19 -0.62 5.06
C VAL A 112 11.01 0.37 5.87
N VAL A 113 10.54 1.61 6.05
CA VAL A 113 11.27 2.59 6.86
C VAL A 113 11.25 2.22 8.33
N PHE A 114 10.10 1.89 8.90
CA PHE A 114 9.93 1.79 10.34
C PHE A 114 10.11 0.41 10.93
N VAL A 115 9.75 -0.62 10.18
CA VAL A 115 9.78 -2.00 10.65
C VAL A 115 11.06 -2.69 10.18
N VAL A 116 11.68 -2.20 9.10
CA VAL A 116 12.89 -2.82 8.52
C VAL A 116 14.13 -1.94 8.70
N MET A 117 14.16 -0.74 8.12
CA MET A 117 15.38 0.07 8.06
C MET A 117 15.70 0.76 9.40
N LEU A 118 14.71 1.35 10.07
CA LEU A 118 14.92 2.07 11.32
C LEU A 118 15.46 1.17 12.44
N PRO A 119 14.93 -0.05 12.69
CA PRO A 119 15.51 -0.94 13.70
C PRO A 119 16.95 -1.33 13.40
N VAL A 120 17.29 -1.56 12.13
CA VAL A 120 18.67 -1.80 11.71
C VAL A 120 19.55 -0.59 12.02
N TYR A 121 19.11 0.61 11.63
CA TYR A 121 19.85 1.84 11.91
C TYR A 121 20.03 2.09 13.41
N LEU A 122 19.00 1.88 14.23
CA LEU A 122 19.09 2.07 15.69
C LEU A 122 20.09 1.09 16.32
N ASN A 123 20.17 -0.14 15.83
CA ASN A 123 21.10 -1.15 16.32
C ASN A 123 22.55 -0.94 15.83
N THR A 124 22.73 -0.55 14.57
CA THR A 124 24.05 -0.54 13.92
C THR A 124 24.65 0.86 13.85
N GLN A 125 23.81 1.90 13.98
CA GLN A 125 24.14 3.30 13.72
C GLN A 125 24.70 3.54 12.30
N ASP A 126 24.36 2.65 11.35
CA ASP A 126 24.81 2.70 9.96
C ASP A 126 23.62 2.79 8.99
N ALA A 127 23.43 3.97 8.42
CA ALA A 127 22.35 4.24 7.47
C ALA A 127 22.51 3.50 6.13
N ILE A 128 23.75 3.13 5.74
CA ILE A 128 24.00 2.32 4.55
C ILE A 128 23.57 0.88 4.80
N GLN A 129 23.88 0.33 5.96
CA GLN A 129 23.43 -1.02 6.32
C GLN A 129 21.91 -1.10 6.42
N ALA A 130 21.27 -0.07 6.99
CA ALA A 130 19.81 0.05 6.99
C ALA A 130 19.25 0.09 5.57
N TRP A 131 19.86 0.87 4.68
CA TRP A 131 19.46 0.93 3.27
C TRP A 131 19.60 -0.43 2.57
N GLN A 132 20.72 -1.15 2.79
CA GLN A 132 20.93 -2.50 2.25
C GLN A 132 19.82 -3.48 2.69
N ALA A 133 19.46 -3.46 3.98
CA ALA A 133 18.35 -4.26 4.50
C ALA A 133 17.02 -3.91 3.81
N GLY A 134 16.75 -2.62 3.59
CA GLY A 134 15.58 -2.16 2.83
C GLY A 134 15.56 -2.64 1.38
N LEU A 135 16.70 -2.65 0.69
CA LEU A 135 16.82 -3.16 -0.68
C LEU A 135 16.55 -4.66 -0.75
N ALA A 136 17.16 -5.43 0.15
CA ALA A 136 16.94 -6.86 0.26
C ALA A 136 15.48 -7.18 0.54
N TRP A 137 14.86 -6.46 1.48
CA TRP A 137 13.45 -6.58 1.78
C TRP A 137 12.57 -6.28 0.55
N ALA A 138 12.80 -5.16 -0.14
CA ALA A 138 12.02 -4.77 -1.32
C ALA A 138 12.16 -5.77 -2.48
N PHE A 139 13.37 -6.30 -2.68
CA PHE A 139 13.62 -7.36 -3.64
C PHE A 139 12.86 -8.64 -3.29
N MET A 140 12.88 -9.06 -2.01
CA MET A 140 12.17 -10.23 -1.53
C MET A 140 10.66 -10.08 -1.68
N ILE A 141 10.10 -8.89 -1.37
CA ILE A 141 8.70 -8.56 -1.65
C ILE A 141 8.40 -8.78 -3.13
N GLY A 142 9.25 -8.26 -4.03
CA GLY A 142 9.09 -8.45 -5.47
C GLY A 142 9.02 -9.92 -5.87
N VAL A 143 9.92 -10.75 -5.36
CA VAL A 143 9.93 -12.21 -5.59
C VAL A 143 8.65 -12.87 -5.06
N ILE A 144 8.26 -12.56 -3.82
CA ILE A 144 7.07 -13.13 -3.18
C ILE A 144 5.80 -12.75 -3.95
N VAL A 145 5.71 -11.51 -4.43
CA VAL A 145 4.56 -11.02 -5.22
C VAL A 145 4.48 -11.73 -6.57
N MET A 146 5.63 -11.94 -7.24
CA MET A 146 5.68 -12.72 -8.48
C MET A 146 5.27 -14.18 -8.26
N ILE A 147 5.67 -14.81 -7.14
CA ILE A 147 5.16 -16.13 -6.73
C ILE A 147 3.65 -16.06 -6.44
N GLY A 148 3.21 -14.97 -5.81
CA GLY A 148 1.82 -14.64 -5.54
C GLY A 148 0.95 -14.57 -6.81
N ALA A 149 1.52 -14.30 -7.98
CA ALA A 149 0.79 -14.40 -9.26
C ALA A 149 0.20 -15.80 -9.52
N PHE A 150 0.78 -16.84 -8.92
CA PHE A 150 0.32 -18.22 -9.04
C PHE A 150 -0.57 -18.64 -7.87
N VAL A 151 -0.27 -18.16 -6.66
CA VAL A 151 -0.90 -18.60 -5.39
C VAL A 151 -2.04 -17.68 -4.95
N GLY A 152 -1.95 -16.38 -5.21
CA GLY A 152 -2.88 -15.33 -4.78
C GLY A 152 -4.35 -15.60 -5.12
N PRO A 153 -4.70 -16.08 -6.34
CA PRO A 153 -6.08 -16.44 -6.67
C PRO A 153 -6.67 -17.54 -5.79
N TYR A 154 -5.84 -18.42 -5.22
CA TYR A 154 -6.28 -19.46 -4.28
C TYR A 154 -6.44 -18.89 -2.87
N VAL A 155 -5.50 -18.06 -2.41
CA VAL A 155 -5.59 -17.41 -1.09
C VAL A 155 -6.85 -16.56 -1.00
N ARG A 156 -7.14 -15.75 -2.03
CA ARG A 156 -8.39 -14.99 -2.12
C ARG A 156 -9.64 -15.83 -1.90
N LYS A 157 -9.70 -17.01 -2.52
CA LYS A 157 -10.88 -17.88 -2.46
C LYS A 157 -11.08 -18.49 -1.06
N LEU A 158 -10.01 -18.58 -0.28
CA LEU A 158 -10.02 -19.21 1.04
C LEU A 158 -10.19 -18.18 2.16
N THR A 159 -9.74 -16.94 1.95
CA THR A 159 -9.72 -15.90 2.97
C THR A 159 -10.97 -15.02 2.91
N PRO A 160 -11.71 -14.86 4.02
CA PRO A 160 -12.86 -13.96 4.07
C PRO A 160 -12.48 -12.49 3.84
N ARG A 161 -13.38 -11.75 3.18
CA ARG A 161 -13.18 -10.33 2.84
C ARG A 161 -12.89 -9.45 4.07
N ALA A 162 -13.56 -9.71 5.19
CA ALA A 162 -13.35 -8.96 6.43
C ALA A 162 -11.95 -9.13 7.01
N ALA A 163 -11.32 -10.29 6.84
CA ALA A 163 -9.95 -10.52 7.28
C ALA A 163 -8.95 -9.71 6.43
N MET A 164 -9.13 -9.73 5.10
CA MET A 164 -8.26 -8.98 4.18
C MET A 164 -8.40 -7.47 4.39
N LEU A 165 -9.64 -6.95 4.42
CA LEU A 165 -9.89 -5.52 4.57
C LEU A 165 -9.57 -5.00 5.98
N GLY A 166 -9.83 -5.79 7.03
CA GLY A 166 -9.50 -5.38 8.40
C GLY A 166 -8.00 -5.33 8.66
N THR A 167 -7.23 -6.24 8.07
CA THR A 167 -5.75 -6.18 8.12
C THR A 167 -5.24 -4.94 7.39
N LEU A 168 -5.78 -4.64 6.20
CA LEU A 168 -5.48 -3.44 5.43
C LEU A 168 -5.80 -2.15 6.21
N ALA A 169 -6.95 -2.10 6.88
CA ALA A 169 -7.32 -0.99 7.76
C ALA A 169 -6.40 -0.86 8.97
N GLY A 170 -5.89 -1.98 9.50
CA GLY A 170 -4.91 -1.95 10.57
C GLY A 170 -3.64 -1.24 10.15
N ILE A 171 -3.05 -1.63 9.03
CA ILE A 171 -1.87 -0.99 8.46
C ILE A 171 -2.12 0.49 8.15
N SER A 172 -3.30 0.80 7.58
CA SER A 172 -3.62 2.19 7.21
C SER A 172 -3.75 3.09 8.43
N ILE A 173 -4.44 2.64 9.47
CA ILE A 173 -4.62 3.43 10.69
C ILE A 173 -3.27 3.60 11.40
N THR A 174 -2.49 2.53 11.58
CA THR A 174 -1.25 2.61 12.36
C THR A 174 -0.12 3.29 11.61
N PHE A 175 0.25 2.80 10.43
CA PHE A 175 1.47 3.22 9.75
C PHE A 175 1.24 4.37 8.78
N ILE A 176 0.07 4.45 8.13
CA ILE A 176 -0.24 5.50 7.16
C ILE A 176 -0.84 6.74 7.86
N SER A 177 -1.74 6.58 8.83
CA SER A 177 -2.42 7.73 9.47
C SER A 177 -1.69 8.30 10.68
N MET A 178 -1.27 7.47 11.65
CA MET A 178 -0.85 8.00 12.96
C MET A 178 0.40 8.88 12.89
N ARG A 179 1.39 8.56 12.06
CA ARG A 179 2.60 9.41 11.95
C ARG A 179 2.29 10.77 11.30
N PRO A 180 1.68 10.83 10.10
CA PRO A 180 1.16 12.07 9.53
C PRO A 180 0.31 12.89 10.50
N ALA A 181 -0.56 12.24 11.27
CA ALA A 181 -1.31 12.90 12.33
C ALA A 181 -0.36 13.52 13.37
N ALA A 182 0.57 12.77 13.96
CA ALA A 182 1.48 13.32 14.96
C ALA A 182 2.26 14.55 14.43
N GLN A 183 2.83 14.45 13.23
CA GLN A 183 3.58 15.54 12.59
C GLN A 183 2.72 16.77 12.27
N MET A 184 1.48 16.54 11.83
CA MET A 184 0.55 17.62 11.55
C MET A 184 0.21 18.41 12.83
N TRP A 185 0.09 17.72 13.96
CA TRP A 185 -0.23 18.36 15.25
C TRP A 185 0.94 19.16 15.83
N GLU A 186 2.20 18.78 15.55
CA GLU A 186 3.37 19.60 15.91
C GLU A 186 3.36 20.98 15.22
N ALA A 187 2.81 21.05 14.01
CA ALA A 187 2.64 22.28 13.24
C ALA A 187 1.17 22.53 12.89
N ALA A 188 0.28 22.41 13.90
CA ALA A 188 -1.17 22.42 13.73
C ALA A 188 -1.72 23.67 13.00
N TRP A 189 -1.05 24.81 13.13
CA TRP A 189 -1.43 26.06 12.47
C TRP A 189 -1.27 26.02 10.93
N ILE A 190 -0.40 25.14 10.41
CA ILE A 190 -0.30 24.81 8.97
C ILE A 190 -1.22 23.63 8.64
N GLY A 191 -1.14 22.59 9.46
CA GLY A 191 -1.78 21.30 9.21
C GLY A 191 -3.30 21.31 9.22
N LEU A 192 -3.92 21.95 10.21
CA LEU A 192 -5.38 21.95 10.37
C LEU A 192 -6.12 22.68 9.24
N PRO A 193 -5.68 23.86 8.74
CA PRO A 193 -6.26 24.45 7.55
C PRO A 193 -6.23 23.52 6.32
N VAL A 194 -5.10 22.84 6.11
CA VAL A 194 -4.92 21.89 5.01
C VAL A 194 -5.86 20.69 5.17
N LEU A 195 -5.93 20.13 6.38
CA LEU A 195 -6.85 19.05 6.71
C LEU A 195 -8.31 19.46 6.46
N ALA A 196 -8.72 20.67 6.86
CA ALA A 196 -10.08 21.15 6.65
C ALA A 196 -10.43 21.20 5.15
N ILE A 197 -9.52 21.70 4.31
CA ILE A 197 -9.70 21.74 2.85
C ILE A 197 -9.85 20.32 2.29
N ILE A 198 -9.00 19.38 2.73
CA ILE A 198 -9.01 17.98 2.29
C ILE A 198 -10.31 17.28 2.71
N LEU A 199 -10.71 17.39 3.98
CA LEU A 199 -11.92 16.75 4.48
C LEU A 199 -13.17 17.27 3.79
N ILE A 200 -13.30 18.60 3.65
CA ILE A 200 -14.44 19.19 2.93
C ILE A 200 -14.40 18.78 1.46
N GLY A 201 -13.26 18.96 0.79
CA GLY A 201 -13.19 18.76 -0.65
C GLY A 201 -13.23 17.31 -1.12
N PHE A 202 -12.90 16.33 -0.28
CA PHE A 202 -12.97 14.91 -0.63
C PHE A 202 -14.14 14.14 -0.02
N PHE A 203 -14.71 14.55 1.12
CA PHE A 203 -15.92 13.91 1.67
C PHE A 203 -17.23 14.58 1.23
N THR A 204 -17.17 15.69 0.49
CA THR A 204 -18.36 16.37 0.00
C THR A 204 -18.28 16.63 -1.49
N ASP A 205 -19.43 16.92 -2.09
CA ASP A 205 -19.56 17.22 -3.52
C ASP A 205 -19.16 18.67 -3.85
N VAL A 206 -18.64 19.42 -2.86
CA VAL A 206 -18.32 20.85 -2.97
C VAL A 206 -17.04 21.04 -3.78
N LYS A 207 -17.18 21.68 -4.94
CA LYS A 207 -16.06 22.01 -5.82
C LYS A 207 -15.49 23.38 -5.50
N LEU A 208 -14.16 23.48 -5.56
CA LEU A 208 -13.47 24.77 -5.48
C LEU A 208 -13.75 25.63 -6.72
N PRO A 209 -13.74 26.97 -6.57
CA PRO A 209 -13.97 27.88 -7.70
C PRO A 209 -12.93 27.62 -8.81
N GLY A 210 -13.41 27.56 -10.06
CA GLY A 210 -12.55 27.28 -11.22
C GLY A 210 -12.15 25.82 -11.40
N ASN A 211 -12.77 24.88 -10.67
CA ASN A 211 -12.50 23.44 -10.77
C ASN A 211 -11.04 23.07 -10.45
N ILE A 212 -10.43 23.82 -9.51
CA ILE A 212 -9.08 23.54 -9.01
C ILE A 212 -9.10 22.23 -8.21
N PRO A 213 -8.16 21.30 -8.43
CA PRO A 213 -8.05 20.09 -7.63
C PRO A 213 -7.86 20.41 -6.14
N VAL A 214 -8.66 19.76 -5.28
CA VAL A 214 -8.66 19.97 -3.82
C VAL A 214 -7.28 19.76 -3.21
N GLY A 215 -6.59 18.67 -3.60
CA GLY A 215 -5.24 18.39 -3.12
C GLY A 215 -4.22 19.49 -3.47
N LEU A 216 -4.32 20.06 -4.68
CA LEU A 216 -3.47 21.18 -5.09
C LEU A 216 -3.76 22.43 -4.26
N ALA A 217 -5.04 22.77 -4.07
CA ALA A 217 -5.42 23.93 -3.27
C ALA A 217 -4.97 23.77 -1.81
N ALA A 218 -5.15 22.59 -1.22
CA ALA A 218 -4.71 22.29 0.13
C ALA A 218 -3.19 22.48 0.27
N LEU A 219 -2.40 21.93 -0.66
CA LEU A 219 -0.94 22.10 -0.65
C LEU A 219 -0.53 23.57 -0.83
N LEU A 220 -1.15 24.30 -1.76
CA LEU A 220 -0.82 25.71 -2.00
C LEU A 220 -1.15 26.57 -0.77
N VAL A 221 -2.29 26.35 -0.13
CA VAL A 221 -2.67 27.05 1.10
C VAL A 221 -1.71 26.72 2.23
N GLY A 222 -1.42 25.44 2.47
CA GLY A 222 -0.47 25.03 3.51
C GLY A 222 0.94 25.57 3.25
N THR A 223 1.38 25.58 1.99
CA THR A 223 2.66 26.17 1.58
C THR A 223 2.68 27.68 1.84
N ALA A 224 1.64 28.40 1.44
CA ALA A 224 1.52 29.84 1.68
C ALA A 224 1.56 30.17 3.18
N ILE A 225 0.84 29.39 4.00
CA ILE A 225 0.85 29.54 5.46
C ILE A 225 2.26 29.26 6.01
N GLY A 226 2.91 28.17 5.58
CA GLY A 226 4.27 27.82 6.03
C GLY A 226 5.30 28.90 5.70
N TRP A 227 5.25 29.50 4.52
CA TRP A 227 6.13 30.61 4.15
C TRP A 227 5.78 31.90 4.91
N ALA A 228 4.50 32.26 4.99
CA ALA A 228 4.06 33.47 5.68
C ALA A 228 4.36 33.44 7.18
N GLY A 229 4.29 32.27 7.81
CA GLY A 229 4.60 32.08 9.22
C GLY A 229 6.08 31.78 9.52
N GLY A 230 6.96 31.78 8.51
CA GLY A 230 8.40 31.56 8.71
C GLY A 230 8.81 30.12 9.03
N PHE A 231 7.95 29.15 8.73
CA PHE A 231 8.29 27.72 8.86
C PHE A 231 9.29 27.28 7.77
N MET A 232 9.25 27.93 6.61
CA MET A 232 10.17 27.71 5.50
C MET A 232 11.27 28.79 5.46
N SER A 233 12.42 28.44 4.89
CA SER A 233 13.64 29.27 4.86
C SER A 233 14.05 29.58 3.42
N VAL A 234 14.21 30.87 3.10
CA VAL A 234 14.76 31.31 1.80
C VAL A 234 16.20 30.82 1.60
N PRO A 235 17.11 30.93 2.59
CA PRO A 235 18.45 30.34 2.49
C PRO A 235 18.45 28.85 2.13
N ASP A 236 17.56 28.06 2.75
CA ASP A 236 17.50 26.61 2.52
C ASP A 236 17.02 26.32 1.09
N LEU A 237 16.04 27.08 0.60
CA LEU A 237 15.58 26.99 -0.79
C LEU A 237 16.68 27.37 -1.79
N THR A 238 17.41 28.46 -1.55
CA THR A 238 18.54 28.87 -2.39
C THR A 238 19.60 27.78 -2.43
N SER A 239 19.98 27.24 -1.27
CA SER A 239 20.94 26.15 -1.18
C SER A 239 20.46 24.89 -1.90
N ALA A 240 19.18 24.54 -1.79
CA ALA A 240 18.60 23.41 -2.50
C ALA A 240 18.63 23.59 -4.03
N VAL A 241 18.45 24.82 -4.53
CA VAL A 241 18.54 25.16 -5.96
C VAL A 241 20.00 25.10 -6.45
N GLU A 242 20.96 25.58 -5.67
CA GLU A 242 22.39 25.53 -6.01
C GLU A 242 22.94 24.10 -6.04
N ASN A 243 22.42 23.23 -5.17
CA ASN A 243 22.83 21.84 -5.05
C ASN A 243 22.02 20.87 -5.94
N VAL A 244 21.25 21.38 -6.91
CA VAL A 244 20.56 20.51 -7.88
C VAL A 244 21.60 19.72 -8.66
N ALA A 245 21.58 18.40 -8.46
CA ALA A 245 22.45 17.46 -9.16
C ALA A 245 21.62 16.46 -9.95
N ILE A 246 22.06 16.15 -11.16
CA ILE A 246 21.43 15.11 -11.98
C ILE A 246 21.75 13.75 -11.36
N GLY A 247 20.73 13.04 -10.92
CA GLY A 247 20.81 11.67 -10.45
C GLY A 247 20.73 10.70 -11.63
N ILE A 248 21.85 10.10 -12.00
CA ILE A 248 21.89 9.06 -13.04
C ILE A 248 21.59 7.72 -12.36
N PRO A 249 20.53 6.99 -12.75
CA PRO A 249 20.25 5.68 -12.19
C PRO A 249 21.42 4.74 -12.45
N ASP A 250 21.97 4.18 -11.38
CA ASP A 250 23.05 3.21 -11.46
C ASP A 250 22.66 1.91 -10.76
N GLN A 251 23.31 0.81 -11.15
CA GLN A 251 22.99 -0.51 -10.62
C GLN A 251 23.71 -0.70 -9.29
N ARG A 252 22.94 -0.95 -8.23
CA ARG A 252 23.42 -1.10 -6.84
C ARG A 252 23.34 -2.55 -6.38
N PHE A 253 23.82 -3.45 -7.24
CA PHE A 253 23.85 -4.89 -6.95
C PHE A 253 24.73 -5.20 -5.73
N ASP A 254 25.79 -4.42 -5.50
CA ASP A 254 26.63 -4.50 -4.33
C ASP A 254 25.82 -4.31 -3.04
N LEU A 255 25.03 -3.23 -2.96
CA LEU A 255 24.17 -2.95 -1.80
C LEU A 255 23.09 -4.01 -1.64
N LEU A 256 22.46 -4.42 -2.74
CA LEU A 256 21.42 -5.44 -2.73
C LEU A 256 21.96 -6.78 -2.23
N PHE A 257 23.07 -7.28 -2.79
CA PHE A 257 23.62 -8.58 -2.41
C PHE A 257 24.16 -8.58 -0.99
N ASN A 258 24.71 -7.47 -0.51
CA ASN A 258 25.09 -7.33 0.90
C ASN A 258 23.86 -7.45 1.82
N GLY A 259 22.75 -6.78 1.49
CA GLY A 259 21.51 -6.88 2.25
C GLY A 259 20.91 -8.29 2.22
N LEU A 260 21.04 -9.01 1.11
CA LEU A 260 20.61 -10.42 0.98
C LEU A 260 21.51 -11.41 1.76
N GLY A 261 22.57 -10.93 2.42
CA GLY A 261 23.43 -11.77 3.27
C GLY A 261 22.75 -12.23 4.56
N ASP A 262 21.80 -11.45 5.09
CA ASP A 262 21.08 -11.74 6.34
C ASP A 262 19.55 -11.74 6.13
N LEU A 263 19.06 -12.80 5.46
CA LEU A 263 17.66 -12.89 5.04
C LEU A 263 16.70 -13.31 6.15
N ALA A 264 17.16 -14.07 7.14
CA ALA A 264 16.26 -14.73 8.10
C ALA A 264 15.36 -13.73 8.85
N PRO A 265 15.87 -12.59 9.36
CA PRO A 265 15.04 -11.57 10.00
C PRO A 265 14.10 -10.87 9.00
N LEU A 266 14.56 -10.67 7.76
CA LEU A 266 13.78 -10.00 6.71
C LEU A 266 12.62 -10.86 6.22
N LEU A 267 12.74 -12.18 6.22
CA LEU A 267 11.69 -13.10 5.79
C LEU A 267 10.45 -13.05 6.68
N GLY A 268 10.65 -12.86 7.99
CA GLY A 268 9.57 -12.74 8.98
C GLY A 268 8.60 -11.61 8.67
N THR A 269 9.08 -10.50 8.07
CA THR A 269 8.25 -9.36 7.67
C THR A 269 7.91 -9.39 6.18
N ALA A 270 8.85 -9.78 5.31
CA ALA A 270 8.67 -9.75 3.86
C ALA A 270 7.59 -10.73 3.39
N ILE A 271 7.46 -11.92 3.98
CA ILE A 271 6.43 -12.89 3.59
C ILE A 271 5.02 -12.36 3.89
N PRO A 272 4.68 -11.97 5.13
CA PRO A 272 3.40 -11.35 5.42
C PRO A 272 3.07 -10.14 4.53
N LEU A 273 4.06 -9.30 4.26
CA LEU A 273 3.85 -8.06 3.53
C LEU A 273 3.75 -8.27 2.02
N GLY A 274 4.47 -9.25 1.47
CA GLY A 274 4.27 -9.71 0.10
C GLY A 274 2.89 -10.34 -0.08
N VAL A 275 2.38 -11.01 0.97
CA VAL A 275 1.00 -11.51 1.02
C VAL A 275 0.02 -10.33 0.98
N TYR A 276 0.25 -9.31 1.80
CA TYR A 276 -0.54 -8.08 1.77
C TYR A 276 -0.57 -7.45 0.37
N ASN A 277 0.58 -7.28 -0.28
CA ASN A 277 0.66 -6.64 -1.59
C ASN A 277 -0.17 -7.37 -2.66
N PHE A 278 -0.24 -8.71 -2.61
CA PHE A 278 -1.13 -9.42 -3.54
C PHE A 278 -2.61 -9.11 -3.27
N THR A 279 -3.02 -8.99 -2.00
CA THR A 279 -4.43 -8.71 -1.65
C THR A 279 -4.84 -7.32 -2.11
N GLU A 280 -3.91 -6.37 -2.02
CA GLU A 280 -4.07 -5.00 -2.47
C GLU A 280 -4.20 -4.93 -4.00
N ALA A 281 -3.21 -5.49 -4.73
CA ALA A 281 -3.23 -5.52 -6.20
C ALA A 281 -4.50 -6.19 -6.75
N MET A 282 -4.96 -7.26 -6.08
CA MET A 282 -6.18 -7.96 -6.44
C MET A 282 -7.44 -7.10 -6.26
N SER A 283 -7.54 -6.39 -5.15
CA SER A 283 -8.65 -5.47 -4.87
C SER A 283 -8.67 -4.32 -5.90
N ASN A 284 -7.50 -3.85 -6.33
CA ASN A 284 -7.39 -2.82 -7.36
C ASN A 284 -7.79 -3.34 -8.75
N VAL A 285 -7.43 -4.57 -9.11
CA VAL A 285 -7.89 -5.21 -10.35
C VAL A 285 -9.40 -5.44 -10.34
N GLU A 286 -9.99 -5.80 -9.20
CA GLU A 286 -11.44 -5.94 -9.06
C GLU A 286 -12.16 -4.61 -9.17
N SER A 287 -11.59 -3.55 -8.59
CA SER A 287 -12.10 -2.19 -8.73
C SER A 287 -12.11 -1.75 -10.20
N ALA A 288 -11.05 -2.06 -10.95
CA ALA A 288 -11.02 -1.81 -12.39
C ALA A 288 -12.05 -2.64 -13.17
N ALA A 289 -12.22 -3.92 -12.82
CA ALA A 289 -13.22 -4.80 -13.41
C ALA A 289 -14.66 -4.29 -13.18
N ALA A 290 -14.94 -3.77 -11.98
CA ALA A 290 -16.23 -3.15 -11.65
C ALA A 290 -16.50 -1.89 -12.49
N ALA A 291 -15.46 -1.14 -12.85
CA ALA A 291 -15.53 -0.02 -13.80
C ALA A 291 -15.49 -0.46 -15.29
N GLY A 292 -15.58 -1.77 -15.55
CA GLY A 292 -15.67 -2.36 -16.88
C GLY A 292 -14.33 -2.60 -17.59
N ASP A 293 -13.19 -2.52 -16.90
CA ASP A 293 -11.86 -2.83 -17.43
C ASP A 293 -11.28 -4.11 -16.78
N ASN A 294 -11.40 -5.25 -17.47
CA ASN A 294 -11.04 -6.56 -16.93
C ASN A 294 -9.56 -6.91 -17.18
N TYR A 295 -8.68 -6.48 -16.26
CA TYR A 295 -7.25 -6.82 -16.31
C TYR A 295 -6.95 -8.24 -15.83
N ASN A 296 -5.90 -8.84 -16.39
CA ASN A 296 -5.41 -10.12 -15.93
C ASN A 296 -4.59 -9.93 -14.63
N LEU A 297 -5.10 -10.43 -13.51
CA LEU A 297 -4.45 -10.33 -12.20
C LEU A 297 -3.00 -10.84 -12.19
N ARG A 298 -2.68 -11.92 -12.91
CA ARG A 298 -1.31 -12.45 -12.94
C ARG A 298 -0.35 -11.48 -13.60
N SER A 299 -0.77 -10.84 -14.70
CA SER A 299 0.03 -9.83 -15.38
C SER A 299 0.31 -8.63 -14.48
N VAL A 300 -0.68 -8.21 -13.69
CA VAL A 300 -0.53 -7.12 -12.72
C VAL A 300 0.45 -7.49 -11.60
N LEU A 301 0.28 -8.65 -10.97
CA LEU A 301 1.17 -9.12 -9.90
C LEU A 301 2.62 -9.32 -10.40
N LEU A 302 2.80 -9.85 -11.61
CA LEU A 302 4.14 -9.98 -12.20
C LEU A 302 4.79 -8.62 -12.46
N ALA A 303 4.02 -7.61 -12.86
CA ALA A 303 4.53 -6.26 -13.10
C ALA A 303 4.92 -5.54 -11.82
N ASP A 304 4.07 -5.59 -10.79
CA ASP A 304 4.35 -4.99 -9.48
C ASP A 304 5.58 -5.64 -8.85
N GLY A 305 5.64 -6.97 -8.86
CA GLY A 305 6.78 -7.71 -8.31
C GLY A 305 8.07 -7.46 -9.09
N ALA A 306 8.02 -7.42 -10.43
CA ALA A 306 9.18 -7.07 -11.25
C ALA A 306 9.62 -5.62 -11.03
N GLY A 307 8.69 -4.68 -10.88
CA GLY A 307 8.96 -3.29 -10.56
C GLY A 307 9.71 -3.14 -9.23
N ALA A 308 9.32 -3.91 -8.22
CA ALA A 308 10.02 -3.94 -6.94
C ALA A 308 11.45 -4.51 -7.06
N CYS A 309 11.63 -5.62 -7.78
CA CYS A 309 12.97 -6.19 -8.01
C CYS A 309 13.88 -5.25 -8.81
N VAL A 310 13.35 -4.60 -9.85
CA VAL A 310 14.11 -3.62 -10.65
C VAL A 310 14.44 -2.39 -9.81
N GLY A 311 13.48 -1.85 -9.06
CA GLY A 311 13.72 -0.74 -8.13
C GLY A 311 14.84 -1.07 -7.15
N ALA A 312 14.78 -2.23 -6.50
CA ALA A 312 15.79 -2.68 -5.54
C ALA A 312 17.18 -2.86 -6.19
N ALA A 313 17.25 -3.42 -7.40
CA ALA A 313 18.49 -3.60 -8.14
C ALA A 313 19.19 -2.26 -8.51
N PHE A 314 18.42 -1.18 -8.66
CA PHE A 314 18.95 0.17 -8.90
C PHE A 314 19.16 0.97 -7.60
N GLY A 315 18.74 0.47 -6.44
CA GLY A 315 18.94 1.13 -5.15
C GLY A 315 17.70 1.80 -4.55
N SER A 316 16.49 1.53 -5.04
CA SER A 316 15.24 1.94 -4.39
C SER A 316 14.71 0.85 -3.44
N PRO A 317 14.59 1.12 -2.13
CA PRO A 317 13.98 0.19 -1.17
C PRO A 317 12.44 0.28 -1.18
N PHE A 318 11.84 0.96 -2.17
CA PHE A 318 10.41 1.25 -2.22
C PHE A 318 9.73 0.48 -3.35
N PRO A 319 9.03 -0.63 -3.04
CA PRO A 319 8.22 -1.35 -4.00
C PRO A 319 7.13 -0.45 -4.58
N PRO A 320 7.05 -0.31 -5.92
CA PRO A 320 5.89 0.27 -6.56
C PRO A 320 4.72 -0.73 -6.62
N ALA A 321 3.50 -0.21 -6.66
CA ALA A 321 2.28 -1.01 -6.74
C ALA A 321 1.18 -0.27 -7.52
N VAL A 322 0.19 -1.02 -7.99
CA VAL A 322 -1.06 -0.45 -8.51
C VAL A 322 -1.83 0.24 -7.39
N TYR A 323 -2.35 1.43 -7.66
CA TYR A 323 -3.17 2.19 -6.71
C TYR A 323 -4.66 1.85 -6.80
N ILE A 324 -5.36 2.09 -5.69
CA ILE A 324 -6.81 2.15 -5.67
C ILE A 324 -7.33 3.42 -6.38
N GLY A 325 -8.57 3.37 -6.88
CA GLY A 325 -9.23 4.53 -7.48
C GLY A 325 -9.37 4.48 -9.00
N HIS A 326 -9.16 3.33 -9.64
CA HIS A 326 -9.40 3.14 -11.08
C HIS A 326 -10.76 3.69 -11.55
N PRO A 327 -11.90 3.45 -10.86
CA PRO A 327 -13.19 4.02 -11.26
C PRO A 327 -13.15 5.55 -11.33
N GLY A 328 -12.59 6.21 -10.31
CA GLY A 328 -12.47 7.67 -10.28
C GLY A 328 -11.61 8.24 -11.40
N TRP A 329 -10.49 7.58 -11.76
CA TRP A 329 -9.67 7.99 -12.89
C TRP A 329 -10.39 7.82 -14.22
N LYS A 330 -11.17 6.75 -14.37
CA LYS A 330 -11.96 6.47 -15.56
C LYS A 330 -13.10 7.47 -15.74
N ASP A 331 -13.79 7.80 -14.67
CA ASP A 331 -14.88 8.79 -14.63
C ASP A 331 -14.36 10.22 -14.87
N ALA A 332 -13.14 10.53 -14.43
CA ALA A 332 -12.43 11.75 -14.78
C ALA A 332 -12.02 11.81 -16.28
N GLY A 333 -12.23 10.72 -17.02
CA GLY A 333 -11.94 10.59 -18.44
C GLY A 333 -10.50 10.15 -18.75
N GLY A 334 -9.73 9.69 -17.75
CA GLY A 334 -8.40 9.11 -17.97
C GLY A 334 -8.48 7.88 -18.88
N ARG A 335 -7.50 7.69 -19.77
CA ARG A 335 -7.43 6.56 -20.70
C ARG A 335 -6.10 5.84 -20.55
N ALA A 336 -5.52 5.35 -21.63
CA ALA A 336 -4.32 4.52 -21.52
C ALA A 336 -3.04 5.29 -21.15
N SER A 337 -2.99 6.61 -21.36
CA SER A 337 -1.72 7.35 -21.39
C SER A 337 -1.45 8.24 -20.19
N TYR A 338 -2.47 8.65 -19.43
CA TYR A 338 -2.28 9.53 -18.27
C TYR A 338 -1.27 8.95 -17.26
N SER A 339 -1.33 7.63 -17.00
CA SER A 339 -0.47 6.96 -16.03
C SER A 339 1.01 7.01 -16.45
N LEU A 340 1.31 6.73 -17.72
CA LEU A 340 2.66 6.88 -18.26
C LEU A 340 3.15 8.33 -18.22
N ALA A 341 2.29 9.30 -18.57
CA ALA A 341 2.68 10.70 -18.47
C ALA A 341 3.03 11.08 -17.02
N SER A 342 2.24 10.65 -16.03
CA SER A 342 2.51 10.91 -14.62
C SER A 342 3.81 10.25 -14.17
N GLY A 343 4.01 8.96 -14.50
CA GLY A 343 5.23 8.22 -14.19
C GLY A 343 6.49 8.83 -14.83
N VAL A 344 6.40 9.28 -16.07
CA VAL A 344 7.51 9.96 -16.78
C VAL A 344 7.79 11.32 -16.16
N ALA A 345 6.78 12.13 -15.88
CA ALA A 345 6.97 13.44 -15.28
C ALA A 345 7.68 13.33 -13.93
N ILE A 346 7.23 12.43 -13.06
CA ILE A 346 7.87 12.21 -11.76
C ILE A 346 9.24 11.55 -11.90
N GLY A 347 9.40 10.57 -12.79
CA GLY A 347 10.70 9.96 -13.06
C GLY A 347 11.75 10.97 -13.53
N LEU A 348 11.35 11.92 -14.38
CA LEU A 348 12.22 13.03 -14.79
C LEU A 348 12.57 13.94 -13.60
N LEU A 349 11.62 14.27 -12.72
CA LEU A 349 11.94 15.04 -11.51
C LEU A 349 12.93 14.31 -10.60
N CYS A 350 12.85 12.98 -10.51
CA CYS A 350 13.83 12.16 -9.80
C CYS A 350 15.21 12.24 -10.45
N PHE A 351 15.31 12.08 -11.77
CA PHE A 351 16.60 12.14 -12.49
C PHE A 351 17.22 13.53 -12.46
N LEU A 352 16.40 14.58 -12.45
CA LEU A 352 16.87 15.97 -12.42
C LEU A 352 17.19 16.46 -11.00
N GLY A 353 17.02 15.64 -9.95
CA GLY A 353 17.32 16.03 -8.57
C GLY A 353 16.36 17.08 -7.99
N MET A 354 15.18 17.26 -8.59
CA MET A 354 14.26 18.36 -8.25
C MET A 354 13.59 18.20 -6.87
N PHE A 355 13.60 16.98 -6.32
CA PHE A 355 12.96 16.70 -5.03
C PHE A 355 13.65 17.38 -3.85
N GLY A 356 14.95 17.72 -3.95
CA GLY A 356 15.62 18.57 -2.96
C GLY A 356 14.99 19.96 -2.90
N VAL A 357 14.80 20.60 -4.06
CA VAL A 357 14.14 21.90 -4.19
C VAL A 357 12.69 21.84 -3.74
N LEU A 358 11.95 20.82 -4.16
CA LEU A 358 10.54 20.66 -3.79
C LEU A 358 10.37 20.45 -2.27
N ASN A 359 11.29 19.72 -1.63
CA ASN A 359 11.27 19.53 -0.18
C ASN A 359 11.61 20.83 0.58
N ALA A 360 12.52 21.66 0.05
CA ALA A 360 12.81 23.00 0.60
C ALA A 360 11.71 24.03 0.30
N LEU A 361 10.81 23.75 -0.66
CA LEU A 361 9.71 24.64 -1.05
C LEU A 361 8.40 24.32 -0.32
N LEU A 362 8.10 23.03 -0.13
CA LEU A 362 6.83 22.54 0.35
C LEU A 362 6.93 22.08 1.82
N PRO A 363 6.26 22.75 2.77
CA PRO A 363 6.30 22.34 4.17
C PRO A 363 5.67 20.95 4.34
N VAL A 364 6.37 20.06 5.05
CA VAL A 364 5.86 18.71 5.39
C VAL A 364 4.45 18.75 6.01
N PRO A 365 4.12 19.67 6.94
CA PRO A 365 2.75 19.82 7.48
C PRO A 365 1.65 20.12 6.44
N ALA A 366 2.00 20.60 5.24
CA ALA A 366 1.05 20.80 4.15
C ALA A 366 0.86 19.57 3.25
N ILE A 367 1.74 18.58 3.37
CA ILE A 367 1.73 17.35 2.57
C ILE A 367 1.03 16.25 3.35
N VAL A 368 1.45 16.00 4.59
CA VAL A 368 1.02 14.86 5.40
C VAL A 368 -0.50 14.74 5.67
N PRO A 369 -1.33 15.80 5.68
CA PRO A 369 -2.76 15.65 5.95
C PRO A 369 -3.50 14.79 4.91
N ILE A 370 -2.99 14.67 3.66
CA ILE A 370 -3.58 13.77 2.66
C ILE A 370 -3.44 12.30 3.05
N LEU A 371 -2.34 11.94 3.73
CA LEU A 371 -2.07 10.56 4.15
C LEU A 371 -2.99 10.17 5.30
N LEU A 372 -3.25 11.10 6.23
CA LEU A 372 -4.27 10.91 7.26
C LEU A 372 -5.64 10.66 6.64
N PHE A 373 -6.03 11.48 5.66
CA PHE A 373 -7.29 11.29 4.93
C PHE A 373 -7.37 9.90 4.25
N ILE A 374 -6.31 9.48 3.56
CA ILE A 374 -6.25 8.17 2.90
C ILE A 374 -6.44 7.04 3.92
N GLY A 375 -5.76 7.09 5.07
CA GLY A 375 -5.90 6.03 6.07
C GLY A 375 -7.26 6.04 6.78
N LEU A 376 -7.91 7.20 6.94
CA LEU A 376 -9.32 7.29 7.38
C LEU A 376 -10.27 6.64 6.38
N LEU A 377 -10.08 6.91 5.08
CA LEU A 377 -10.91 6.36 4.01
C LEU A 377 -10.78 4.83 3.98
N ILE A 378 -9.56 4.29 3.97
CA ILE A 378 -9.30 2.85 3.98
C ILE A 378 -9.89 2.20 5.24
N GLY A 379 -9.69 2.83 6.40
CA GLY A 379 -10.26 2.39 7.66
C GLY A 379 -11.78 2.28 7.62
N ALA A 380 -12.47 3.31 7.10
CA ALA A 380 -13.92 3.31 6.95
C ALA A 380 -14.40 2.26 5.93
N GLN A 381 -13.73 2.17 4.78
CA GLN A 381 -14.07 1.22 3.72
C GLN A 381 -14.01 -0.23 4.20
N ALA A 382 -13.10 -0.58 5.10
CA ALA A 382 -13.02 -1.94 5.63
C ALA A 382 -14.29 -2.40 6.36
N PHE A 383 -15.03 -1.47 6.96
CA PHE A 383 -16.33 -1.76 7.58
C PHE A 383 -17.51 -1.67 6.61
N GLN A 384 -17.44 -0.77 5.62
CA GLN A 384 -18.52 -0.52 4.67
C GLN A 384 -18.58 -1.58 3.55
N ALA A 385 -17.42 -2.15 3.21
CA ALA A 385 -17.26 -3.13 2.15
C ALA A 385 -17.42 -4.58 2.66
N VAL A 386 -17.96 -4.78 3.86
CA VAL A 386 -18.27 -6.11 4.40
C VAL A 386 -19.70 -6.14 4.95
N PRO A 387 -20.36 -7.31 4.99
CA PRO A 387 -21.64 -7.45 5.68
C PRO A 387 -21.53 -6.98 7.13
N ARG A 388 -22.58 -6.37 7.68
CA ARG A 388 -22.53 -5.78 9.03
C ARG A 388 -22.19 -6.82 10.10
N LEU A 389 -22.64 -8.06 9.89
CA LEU A 389 -22.31 -9.22 10.71
C LEU A 389 -20.79 -9.34 10.94
N HIS A 390 -19.98 -9.04 9.92
CA HIS A 390 -18.53 -9.24 9.95
C HIS A 390 -17.74 -8.04 10.51
N ALA A 391 -18.39 -6.98 11.00
CA ALA A 391 -17.69 -5.81 11.54
C ALA A 391 -16.72 -6.17 12.68
N VAL A 392 -17.07 -7.13 13.54
CA VAL A 392 -16.19 -7.60 14.63
C VAL A 392 -14.96 -8.34 14.08
N ALA A 393 -15.09 -9.05 12.96
CA ALA A 393 -13.94 -9.70 12.31
C ALA A 393 -12.95 -8.69 11.73
N VAL A 394 -13.44 -7.54 11.22
CA VAL A 394 -12.59 -6.42 10.78
C VAL A 394 -11.78 -5.88 11.95
N VAL A 395 -12.41 -5.64 13.11
CA VAL A 395 -11.71 -5.19 14.33
C VAL A 395 -10.68 -6.23 14.78
N ALA A 396 -11.04 -7.51 14.78
CA ALA A 396 -10.13 -8.58 15.18
C ALA A 396 -8.88 -8.65 14.27
N ALA A 397 -9.06 -8.49 12.96
CA ALA A 397 -7.96 -8.45 12.00
C ALA A 397 -7.04 -7.21 12.16
N LEU A 398 -7.55 -6.14 12.77
CA LEU A 398 -6.82 -4.90 12.98
C LEU A 398 -5.90 -4.95 14.21
N LEU A 399 -6.25 -5.72 15.25
CA LEU A 399 -5.52 -5.77 16.53
C LEU A 399 -4.02 -6.07 16.41
N PRO A 400 -3.55 -7.02 15.56
CA PRO A 400 -2.13 -7.31 15.47
C PRO A 400 -1.29 -6.14 14.97
N ASN A 401 -1.82 -5.36 14.01
CA ASN A 401 -1.14 -4.16 13.51
C ASN A 401 -1.05 -3.08 14.59
N LEU A 402 -2.08 -2.93 15.43
CA LEU A 402 -2.01 -2.03 16.60
C LEU A 402 -0.94 -2.49 17.59
N ALA A 403 -0.80 -3.80 17.81
CA ALA A 403 0.20 -4.36 18.71
C ALA A 403 1.63 -4.13 18.17
N GLU A 404 1.86 -4.38 16.89
CA GLU A 404 3.14 -4.12 16.22
C GLU A 404 3.50 -2.63 16.28
N TRP A 405 2.55 -1.75 15.97
CA TRP A 405 2.77 -0.30 16.05
C TRP A 405 3.05 0.17 17.47
N GLY A 406 2.26 -0.29 18.45
CA GLY A 406 2.43 0.06 19.86
C GLY A 406 3.77 -0.41 20.40
N ARG A 407 4.17 -1.66 20.10
CA ARG A 407 5.52 -2.16 20.41
C ARG A 407 6.60 -1.31 19.75
N GLY A 408 6.47 -1.02 18.45
CA GLY A 408 7.47 -0.24 17.72
C GLY A 408 7.69 1.15 18.32
N LEU A 409 6.65 1.81 18.82
CA LEU A 409 6.80 3.08 19.54
C LEU A 409 7.59 2.93 20.85
N ILE A 410 7.36 1.85 21.60
CA ILE A 410 8.11 1.55 22.82
C ILE A 410 9.58 1.29 22.46
N ASP A 411 9.84 0.44 21.49
CA ASP A 411 11.20 0.08 21.05
C ASP A 411 11.97 1.31 20.58
N ASN A 412 11.34 2.14 19.75
CA ASN A 412 11.96 3.38 19.26
C ASN A 412 12.26 4.37 20.40
N ALA A 413 11.35 4.50 21.38
CA ALA A 413 11.56 5.37 22.53
C ALA A 413 12.70 4.89 23.44
N LEU A 414 12.76 3.58 23.70
CA LEU A 414 13.83 2.97 24.50
C LEU A 414 15.18 3.05 23.79
N ALA A 415 15.22 2.74 22.49
CA ALA A 415 16.43 2.87 21.69
C ALA A 415 16.95 4.31 21.65
N ALA A 416 16.05 5.30 21.52
CA ALA A 416 16.41 6.72 21.62
C ALA A 416 16.94 7.11 23.01
N ALA A 417 16.51 6.42 24.06
CA ALA A 417 17.04 6.56 25.42
C ALA A 417 18.36 5.77 25.65
N GLY A 418 18.84 5.04 24.64
CA GLY A 418 20.06 4.22 24.71
C GLY A 418 19.88 2.94 25.51
N THR A 419 18.66 2.40 25.56
CA THR A 419 18.35 1.14 26.26
C THR A 419 17.41 0.25 25.44
N THR A 420 17.04 -0.91 25.98
CA THR A 420 16.10 -1.86 25.36
C THR A 420 15.04 -2.31 26.37
N ALA A 421 13.95 -2.91 25.88
CA ALA A 421 12.92 -3.47 26.75
C ALA A 421 13.49 -4.55 27.71
N ASP A 422 14.47 -5.32 27.24
CA ASP A 422 15.14 -6.35 28.03
C ASP A 422 15.99 -5.75 29.17
N GLU A 423 16.68 -4.64 28.91
CA GLU A 423 17.47 -3.91 29.91
C GLU A 423 16.60 -3.20 30.96
N VAL A 424 15.46 -2.62 30.54
CA VAL A 424 14.49 -2.03 31.47
C VAL A 424 13.87 -3.11 32.36
N GLY A 425 13.67 -4.31 31.81
CA GLY A 425 13.13 -5.47 32.49
C GLY A 425 11.60 -5.56 32.40
N MET A 426 11.10 -6.74 32.08
CA MET A 426 9.66 -6.97 31.84
C MET A 426 8.78 -6.72 33.07
N ASP A 427 9.29 -6.97 34.28
CA ASP A 427 8.55 -6.69 35.52
C ASP A 427 8.34 -5.19 35.74
N ALA A 428 9.34 -4.37 35.39
CA ALA A 428 9.23 -2.91 35.49
C ALA A 428 8.25 -2.37 34.44
N LEU A 429 8.33 -2.86 33.20
CA LEU A 429 7.38 -2.54 32.14
C LEU A 429 5.95 -2.93 32.52
N ASN A 430 5.75 -4.16 33.01
CA ASN A 430 4.45 -4.62 33.49
C ASN A 430 3.94 -3.79 34.67
N GLY A 431 4.81 -3.43 35.63
CA GLY A 431 4.49 -2.56 36.76
C GLY A 431 4.07 -1.15 36.33
N ALA A 432 4.52 -0.68 35.17
CA ALA A 432 4.12 0.58 34.54
C ALA A 432 2.88 0.45 33.62
N GLY A 433 2.29 -0.74 33.52
CA GLY A 433 1.13 -1.02 32.66
C GLY A 433 1.47 -1.33 31.19
N VAL A 434 2.75 -1.55 30.88
CA VAL A 434 3.23 -1.90 29.54
C VAL A 434 3.43 -3.42 29.46
N ILE A 435 2.43 -4.13 28.92
CA ILE A 435 2.50 -5.59 28.69
C ILE A 435 3.30 -5.87 27.41
N TYR A 436 4.61 -5.64 27.50
CA TYR A 436 5.50 -5.64 26.33
C TYR A 436 5.58 -6.99 25.61
N GLU A 437 5.83 -8.09 26.33
CA GLU A 437 5.92 -9.43 25.72
C GLU A 437 4.62 -9.86 25.03
N GLY A 438 3.46 -9.48 25.59
CA GLY A 438 2.17 -9.72 24.96
C GLY A 438 1.98 -8.93 23.66
N LEU A 439 2.35 -7.64 23.66
CA LEU A 439 2.32 -6.80 22.45
C LEU A 439 3.28 -7.32 21.38
N LYS A 440 4.49 -7.73 21.78
CA LYS A 440 5.48 -8.36 20.91
C LYS A 440 4.94 -9.63 20.28
N THR A 441 4.51 -10.58 21.10
CA THR A 441 3.96 -11.83 20.59
C THR A 441 2.79 -11.60 19.63
N LEU A 442 1.86 -10.68 19.94
CA LEU A 442 0.71 -10.40 19.08
C LEU A 442 1.08 -9.67 17.77
N GLY A 443 2.07 -8.78 17.81
CA GLY A 443 2.49 -7.95 16.68
C GLY A 443 3.42 -8.65 15.68
N GLU A 444 4.14 -9.70 16.08
CA GLU A 444 5.04 -10.41 15.15
C GLU A 444 4.25 -11.09 14.01
N GLY A 445 4.53 -10.66 12.78
CA GLY A 445 3.79 -11.10 11.59
C GLY A 445 2.35 -10.56 11.54
N ALA A 446 2.11 -9.36 12.09
CA ALA A 446 0.79 -8.74 12.27
C ALA A 446 -0.17 -8.88 11.08
N VAL A 447 0.33 -8.78 9.85
CA VAL A 447 -0.49 -8.97 8.65
C VAL A 447 -1.08 -10.38 8.57
N LEU A 448 -0.24 -11.41 8.70
CA LEU A 448 -0.71 -12.80 8.66
C LEU A 448 -1.55 -13.12 9.90
N VAL A 449 -1.16 -12.63 11.08
CA VAL A 449 -1.96 -12.77 12.30
C VAL A 449 -3.34 -12.16 12.12
N GLY A 450 -3.42 -10.96 11.54
CA GLY A 450 -4.68 -10.26 11.25
C GLY A 450 -5.55 -11.04 10.29
N LEU A 451 -4.96 -11.61 9.23
CA LEU A 451 -5.66 -12.49 8.29
C LEU A 451 -6.19 -13.75 8.98
N ILE A 452 -5.40 -14.42 9.82
CA ILE A 452 -5.80 -15.64 10.54
C ILE A 452 -6.92 -15.32 11.52
N LEU A 453 -6.73 -14.31 12.38
CA LEU A 453 -7.68 -13.95 13.42
C LEU A 453 -9.00 -13.43 12.82
N GLY A 454 -8.93 -12.57 11.80
CA GLY A 454 -10.10 -12.12 11.05
C GLY A 454 -10.84 -13.27 10.38
N THR A 455 -10.11 -14.26 9.84
CA THR A 455 -10.71 -15.45 9.22
C THR A 455 -11.44 -16.31 10.23
N ILE A 456 -10.80 -16.60 11.37
CA ILE A 456 -11.38 -17.36 12.48
C ILE A 456 -12.67 -16.69 12.95
N VAL A 457 -12.62 -15.39 13.24
CA VAL A 457 -13.79 -14.64 13.74
C VAL A 457 -14.90 -14.61 12.70
N THR A 458 -14.58 -14.42 11.42
CA THR A 458 -15.60 -14.45 10.34
C THR A 458 -16.32 -15.81 10.31
N PHE A 459 -15.58 -16.92 10.33
CA PHE A 459 -16.20 -18.24 10.33
C PHE A 459 -16.99 -18.55 11.61
N ILE A 460 -16.58 -18.01 12.77
CA ILE A 460 -17.36 -18.12 14.01
C ILE A 460 -18.70 -17.39 13.87
N LEU A 461 -18.70 -16.17 13.33
CA LEU A 461 -19.90 -15.36 13.15
C LEU A 461 -20.91 -16.03 12.21
N GLU A 462 -20.43 -16.70 11.17
CA GLU A 462 -21.26 -17.49 10.25
C GLU A 462 -21.62 -18.90 10.79
N LYS A 463 -21.25 -19.23 12.04
CA LYS A 463 -21.38 -20.56 12.64
C LYS A 463 -20.69 -21.69 11.86
N LYS A 464 -19.69 -21.35 11.05
CA LYS A 464 -18.83 -22.26 10.28
C LYS A 464 -17.65 -22.75 11.13
N PHE A 465 -17.93 -23.27 12.32
CA PHE A 465 -16.92 -23.59 13.33
C PHE A 465 -15.82 -24.57 12.87
N HIS A 466 -16.13 -25.51 11.98
CA HIS A 466 -15.13 -26.41 11.41
C HIS A 466 -14.10 -25.67 10.53
N PHE A 467 -14.51 -24.66 9.75
CA PHE A 467 -13.58 -23.81 9.02
C PHE A 467 -12.80 -22.88 9.95
N ALA A 468 -13.41 -22.38 11.03
CA ALA A 468 -12.70 -21.66 12.08
C ALA A 468 -11.62 -22.53 12.74
N ALA A 469 -11.91 -23.82 12.98
CA ALA A 469 -10.93 -24.77 13.50
C ALA A 469 -9.77 -25.00 12.52
N ILE A 470 -10.05 -25.15 11.22
CA ILE A 470 -9.01 -25.27 10.19
C ILE A 470 -8.13 -24.01 10.16
N ALA A 471 -8.73 -22.82 10.18
CA ALA A 471 -7.98 -21.56 10.21
C ALA A 471 -7.09 -21.45 11.46
N ALA A 472 -7.59 -21.88 12.63
CA ALA A 472 -6.79 -21.95 13.85
C ALA A 472 -5.66 -22.98 13.75
N LEU A 473 -5.87 -24.15 13.12
CA LEU A 473 -4.79 -25.11 12.86
C LEU A 473 -3.71 -24.56 11.92
N VAL A 474 -4.11 -23.76 10.93
CA VAL A 474 -3.15 -23.03 10.08
C VAL A 474 -2.37 -22.03 10.93
N GLY A 475 -3.04 -21.27 11.81
CA GLY A 475 -2.39 -20.41 12.80
C GLY A 475 -1.36 -21.16 13.64
N ALA A 476 -1.72 -22.33 14.18
CA ALA A 476 -0.80 -23.16 14.94
C ALA A 476 0.44 -23.57 14.14
N ALA A 477 0.24 -24.02 12.90
CA ALA A 477 1.35 -24.43 12.03
C ALA A 477 2.27 -23.25 11.70
N LEU A 478 1.71 -22.08 11.37
CA LEU A 478 2.48 -20.88 11.04
C LEU A 478 3.24 -20.33 12.26
N SER A 479 2.65 -20.37 13.46
CA SER A 479 3.34 -20.04 14.72
C SER A 479 4.49 -20.98 15.00
N PHE A 480 4.30 -22.28 14.77
CA PHE A 480 5.30 -23.29 15.05
C PHE A 480 6.56 -23.12 14.18
N ILE A 481 6.41 -22.71 12.92
CA ILE A 481 7.53 -22.46 12.00
C ILE A 481 8.05 -21.01 12.04
N GLY A 482 7.47 -20.16 12.88
CA GLY A 482 7.92 -18.78 13.07
C GLY A 482 7.55 -17.79 11.96
N LEU A 483 6.50 -18.08 11.18
CA LEU A 483 5.96 -17.10 10.23
C LEU A 483 5.03 -16.07 10.88
N VAL A 484 4.52 -16.37 12.08
CA VAL A 484 3.71 -15.47 12.91
C VAL A 484 4.05 -15.67 14.37
N HIS A 485 3.85 -14.64 15.20
CA HIS A 485 4.08 -14.68 16.65
C HIS A 485 5.52 -15.03 17.08
N ALA A 486 6.48 -14.90 16.17
CA ALA A 486 7.90 -15.14 16.41
C ALA A 486 8.74 -14.11 15.62
N PRO A 487 9.93 -13.73 16.12
CA PRO A 487 10.77 -12.72 15.48
C PRO A 487 11.42 -13.20 14.17
N GLU A 488 11.62 -14.52 14.03
CA GLU A 488 12.26 -15.10 12.85
C GLU A 488 11.72 -16.50 12.53
N VAL A 489 11.95 -16.93 11.29
CA VAL A 489 11.56 -18.26 10.81
C VAL A 489 12.52 -19.30 11.39
N ALA A 490 12.00 -20.12 12.29
CA ALA A 490 12.75 -21.19 12.94
C ALA A 490 11.83 -22.39 13.24
N TRP A 491 12.42 -23.57 13.40
CA TRP A 491 11.67 -24.73 13.85
C TRP A 491 11.28 -24.59 15.32
N ALA A 492 10.00 -24.81 15.63
CA ALA A 492 9.44 -24.61 16.97
C ALA A 492 9.68 -23.18 17.51
N ALA A 493 9.46 -22.17 16.67
CA ALA A 493 9.73 -20.76 17.00
C ALA A 493 8.79 -20.20 18.09
N ALA A 494 7.49 -20.48 18.01
CA ALA A 494 6.49 -20.07 19.02
C ALA A 494 5.58 -21.25 19.44
N PRO A 495 6.11 -22.25 20.15
CA PRO A 495 5.39 -23.50 20.45
C PRO A 495 4.21 -23.31 21.40
N GLU A 496 4.30 -22.37 22.35
CA GLU A 496 3.20 -22.07 23.28
C GLU A 496 2.02 -21.41 22.57
N VAL A 497 2.30 -20.47 21.65
CA VAL A 497 1.28 -19.84 20.81
C VAL A 497 0.66 -20.85 19.86
N ALA A 498 1.48 -21.73 19.27
CA ALA A 498 0.99 -22.83 18.44
C ALA A 498 0.04 -23.74 19.23
N LEU A 499 0.38 -24.08 20.47
CA LEU A 499 -0.50 -24.84 21.38
C LEU A 499 -1.80 -24.08 21.68
N GLY A 500 -1.73 -22.77 21.89
CA GLY A 500 -2.90 -21.90 22.06
C GLY A 500 -3.87 -21.98 20.87
N TYR A 501 -3.36 -21.89 19.64
CA TYR A 501 -4.15 -22.08 18.43
C TYR A 501 -4.71 -23.51 18.28
N LEU A 502 -3.95 -24.54 18.68
CA LEU A 502 -4.47 -25.91 18.71
C LEU A 502 -5.66 -26.04 19.66
N PHE A 503 -5.58 -25.46 20.86
CA PHE A 503 -6.71 -25.44 21.79
C PHE A 503 -7.88 -24.61 21.26
N PHE A 504 -7.61 -23.49 20.61
CA PHE A 504 -8.64 -22.71 19.90
C PHE A 504 -9.37 -23.60 18.87
N ALA A 505 -8.62 -24.35 18.05
CA ALA A 505 -9.18 -25.25 17.06
C ALA A 505 -10.05 -26.34 17.71
N VAL A 506 -9.61 -26.92 18.83
CA VAL A 506 -10.38 -27.90 19.60
C VAL A 506 -11.69 -27.30 20.12
N VAL A 507 -11.66 -26.07 20.65
CA VAL A 507 -12.86 -25.37 21.13
C VAL A 507 -13.84 -25.15 19.97
N CYS A 508 -13.38 -24.62 18.84
CA CYS A 508 -14.22 -24.47 17.65
C CYS A 508 -14.83 -25.80 17.20
N PHE A 509 -14.01 -26.86 17.14
CA PHE A 509 -14.48 -28.18 16.75
C PHE A 509 -15.50 -28.75 17.75
N ALA A 510 -15.33 -28.53 19.04
CA ALA A 510 -16.32 -28.92 20.06
C ALA A 510 -17.64 -28.16 19.89
N TYR A 511 -17.59 -26.84 19.65
CA TYR A 511 -18.78 -26.03 19.39
C TYR A 511 -19.57 -26.51 18.17
N TRP A 512 -18.90 -27.07 17.16
CA TRP A 512 -19.56 -27.61 15.96
C TRP A 512 -20.52 -28.79 16.24
N PHE A 513 -20.40 -29.47 17.38
CA PHE A 513 -21.32 -30.55 17.79
C PHE A 513 -22.48 -30.08 18.68
N LEU A 514 -22.51 -28.81 19.08
CA LEU A 514 -23.56 -28.29 19.95
C LEU A 514 -24.89 -28.07 19.19
N PRO A 515 -26.04 -28.17 19.89
CA PRO A 515 -27.34 -27.83 19.31
C PRO A 515 -27.37 -26.40 18.77
N GLY A 516 -27.89 -26.21 17.55
CA GLY A 516 -27.97 -24.88 16.93
C GLY A 516 -26.67 -24.34 16.33
N ALA A 517 -25.55 -25.07 16.46
CA ALA A 517 -24.26 -24.67 15.90
C ALA A 517 -24.19 -24.78 14.38
N ARG A 518 -25.16 -25.45 13.74
CA ARG A 518 -25.21 -25.68 12.29
C ARG A 518 -26.39 -24.98 11.61
N THR A 519 -27.09 -24.12 12.35
CA THR A 519 -28.14 -23.29 11.76
C THR A 519 -27.49 -22.33 10.78
N PRO A 520 -27.92 -22.30 9.50
CA PRO A 520 -27.41 -21.33 8.54
C PRO A 520 -27.60 -19.91 9.08
N VAL A 521 -26.57 -19.08 8.92
CA VAL A 521 -26.67 -17.64 9.13
C VAL A 521 -26.83 -17.02 7.75
N GLU A 522 -27.91 -16.26 7.56
CA GLU A 522 -28.08 -15.48 6.33
C GLU A 522 -27.12 -14.29 6.38
N VAL A 523 -26.25 -14.21 5.38
CA VAL A 523 -25.34 -13.09 5.18
C VAL A 523 -25.95 -12.25 4.06
N ASP A 524 -26.46 -11.08 4.40
CA ASP A 524 -27.03 -10.17 3.43
C ASP A 524 -25.91 -9.40 2.72
N GLU A 525 -25.57 -9.85 1.52
CA GLU A 525 -24.59 -9.19 0.65
C GLU A 525 -25.08 -7.83 0.14
N ALA A 526 -26.39 -7.52 0.23
CA ALA A 526 -26.92 -6.20 -0.12
C ALA A 526 -26.55 -5.12 0.91
N GLU A 527 -26.09 -5.52 2.10
CA GLU A 527 -25.57 -4.58 3.11
C GLU A 527 -24.18 -4.01 2.74
N VAL A 528 -23.48 -4.63 1.79
CA VAL A 528 -22.20 -4.15 1.30
C VAL A 528 -22.44 -2.90 0.46
N VAL A 529 -22.04 -1.74 0.98
CA VAL A 529 -22.07 -0.50 0.21
C VAL A 529 -20.94 -0.59 -0.82
N ALA A 530 -21.29 -0.69 -2.11
CA ALA A 530 -20.32 -0.49 -3.17
C ALA A 530 -19.77 0.94 -3.03
N GLY A 531 -18.49 1.05 -2.64
CA GLY A 531 -17.87 2.33 -2.33
C GLY A 531 -18.08 3.36 -3.44
N HIS A 532 -18.46 4.57 -3.04
CA HIS A 532 -18.51 5.76 -3.87
C HIS A 532 -17.12 6.18 -4.35
#